data_AF-A0A2I0TGA1-F1
#
_entry.id   AF-A0A2I0TGA1-F1
#
_cell.length_a   1.000
_cell.length_b   1.000
_cell.length_c   1.000
_cell.angle_alpha   90.00
_cell.angle_beta   90.00
_cell.angle_gamma   90.00
#
_symmetry.space_group_name_H-M   'P 1'
#
loop_
_entity.id
_entity.type
_entity.pdbx_description
1 polymer ?
#
loop_
_entity_poly.entity_id
_entity_poly.type
_entity_poly.pdbx_seq_one_letter_code
_entity_poly.pdbx_strand_id
1 'polypeptide(L)'
;METFAIFIFGAEFALRIWAAGCCCRYKGWRGRLKFARKPLCMLDIFVLIASVPVVAVGNQGNVLATSLRSLRFLQILRMLRMDRRGGTWKLLGSAICAHSKELITAWYIGFLTLILSSFLVYLVEKDVPEKDANGVEMKEEFETYADALWWGLITLATIGYGDKTPKTWEGRLIAATFSLIGVSFFALPAGILGSGLALKVQEQHRQKHFEKRRKPAAELIQAAWRYYATNPNRIDLVATWRFYESIVSFPFFRKEQLDGTTSQKLGLLDRVRGTNTKGKLFTPLNVDAIEESPSKEPKNVVLNNKERFRTAFRMKAYAFWQSSEGL
;
A
#
# COMPACT_ATOMS: atom_id res chain seq x y z
N MET A 1 32.69 -0.12 -5.32
CA MET A 1 31.23 -0.39 -5.22
C MET A 1 30.41 0.87 -5.02
N GLU A 2 30.66 1.68 -3.99
CA GLU A 2 29.70 2.71 -3.58
C GLU A 2 29.55 3.88 -4.57
N THR A 3 30.61 4.31 -5.25
CA THR A 3 30.55 5.29 -6.34
C THR A 3 29.63 4.84 -7.49
N PHE A 4 29.70 3.55 -7.87
CA PHE A 4 28.79 2.96 -8.86
C PHE A 4 27.35 2.96 -8.38
N ALA A 5 27.11 2.63 -7.10
CA ALA A 5 25.77 2.69 -6.51
C ALA A 5 25.20 4.12 -6.52
N ILE A 6 26.01 5.13 -6.17
CA ILE A 6 25.61 6.55 -6.22
C ILE A 6 25.26 6.96 -7.66
N PHE A 7 26.07 6.56 -8.65
CA PHE A 7 25.79 6.85 -10.07
C PHE A 7 24.48 6.20 -10.52
N ILE A 8 24.26 4.91 -10.19
CA ILE A 8 23.02 4.18 -10.53
C ILE A 8 21.80 4.82 -9.84
N PHE A 9 21.88 5.19 -8.56
CA PHE A 9 20.78 5.84 -7.85
C PHE A 9 20.51 7.26 -8.37
N GLY A 10 21.55 8.04 -8.69
CA GLY A 10 21.41 9.36 -9.30
C GLY A 10 20.75 9.29 -10.68
N ALA A 11 21.17 8.35 -11.52
CA ALA A 11 20.56 8.10 -12.83
C ALA A 11 19.09 7.66 -12.70
N GLU A 12 18.77 6.70 -11.83
CA GLU A 12 17.40 6.26 -11.61
C GLU A 12 16.50 7.37 -11.04
N PHE A 13 17.02 8.22 -10.14
CA PHE A 13 16.31 9.37 -9.62
C PHE A 13 16.04 10.44 -10.70
N ALA A 14 17.04 10.74 -11.54
CA ALA A 14 16.88 11.68 -12.66
C ALA A 14 15.86 11.16 -13.69
N LEU A 15 15.94 9.88 -14.08
CA LEU A 15 14.97 9.22 -14.95
C LEU A 15 13.56 9.23 -14.34
N ARG A 16 13.43 9.01 -13.02
CA ARG A 16 12.15 9.05 -12.29
C ARG A 16 11.54 10.46 -12.29
N ILE A 17 12.32 11.53 -12.12
CA ILE A 17 11.84 12.92 -12.25
C ILE A 17 11.44 13.24 -13.69
N TRP A 18 12.20 12.75 -14.68
CA TRP A 18 11.91 12.99 -16.09
C TRP A 18 10.59 12.33 -16.49
N ALA A 19 10.44 11.03 -16.21
CA ALA A 19 9.26 10.21 -16.47
C ALA A 19 8.01 10.61 -15.67
N ALA A 20 8.16 11.23 -14.49
CA ALA A 20 7.03 11.83 -13.77
C ALA A 20 6.28 12.89 -14.61
N GLY A 21 6.95 13.48 -15.60
CA GLY A 21 6.35 14.41 -16.57
C GLY A 21 5.28 13.80 -17.49
N CYS A 22 5.22 12.47 -17.64
CA CYS A 22 4.18 11.79 -18.42
C CYS A 22 2.77 11.92 -17.79
N CYS A 23 2.70 12.20 -16.48
CA CYS A 23 1.43 12.48 -15.81
C CYS A 23 1.01 13.94 -16.03
N CYS A 24 -0.18 14.19 -16.58
CA CYS A 24 -0.71 15.54 -16.84
C CYS A 24 -0.66 16.45 -15.58
N ARG A 25 -0.84 15.87 -14.39
CA ARG A 25 -0.78 16.54 -13.07
C ARG A 25 0.62 17.08 -12.69
N TYR A 26 1.67 16.65 -13.38
CA TYR A 26 3.08 17.01 -13.11
C TYR A 26 3.79 17.63 -14.32
N LYS A 27 3.04 18.10 -15.33
CA LYS A 27 3.59 18.79 -16.52
C LYS A 27 4.30 20.09 -16.11
N GLY A 28 5.44 20.38 -16.73
CA GLY A 28 6.25 21.58 -16.49
C GLY A 28 7.07 21.58 -15.19
N TRP A 29 7.94 22.59 -15.04
CA TRP A 29 8.89 22.70 -13.92
C TRP A 29 8.22 22.72 -12.53
N ARG A 30 7.16 23.52 -12.37
CA ARG A 30 6.36 23.57 -11.13
C ARG A 30 5.69 22.24 -10.79
N GLY A 31 5.38 21.42 -11.80
CA GLY A 31 4.87 20.06 -11.65
C GLY A 31 5.94 19.10 -11.12
N ARG A 32 7.12 19.07 -11.75
CA ARG A 32 8.27 18.26 -11.31
C ARG A 32 8.75 18.61 -9.90
N LEU A 33 8.82 19.90 -9.53
CA LEU A 33 9.17 20.31 -8.16
C LEU A 33 8.14 19.86 -7.11
N LYS A 34 6.84 19.85 -7.47
CA LYS A 34 5.76 19.31 -6.63
C LYS A 34 5.81 17.77 -6.50
N PHE A 35 6.45 17.07 -7.45
CA PHE A 35 6.76 15.64 -7.32
C PHE A 35 7.95 15.41 -6.39
N ALA A 36 9.04 16.18 -6.54
CA ALA A 36 10.24 16.09 -5.70
C ALA A 36 9.96 16.34 -4.21
N ARG A 37 9.03 17.25 -3.87
CA ARG A 37 8.58 17.53 -2.49
C ARG A 37 7.79 16.41 -1.79
N LYS A 38 7.66 15.21 -2.36
CA LYS A 38 7.13 14.03 -1.65
C LYS A 38 8.16 13.55 -0.60
N PRO A 39 7.76 13.09 0.60
CA PRO A 39 8.72 12.72 1.65
C PRO A 39 9.69 11.60 1.22
N LEU A 40 9.20 10.58 0.50
CA LEU A 40 10.02 9.51 -0.06
C LEU A 40 11.00 9.99 -1.16
N CYS A 41 10.74 11.12 -1.81
CA CYS A 41 11.67 11.73 -2.77
C CYS A 41 12.62 12.72 -2.07
N MET A 42 12.20 13.36 -0.99
CA MET A 42 13.09 14.18 -0.15
C MET A 42 14.15 13.34 0.58
N LEU A 43 13.76 12.16 1.10
CA LEU A 43 14.70 11.20 1.69
C LEU A 43 15.73 10.73 0.65
N ASP A 44 15.28 10.47 -0.58
CA ASP A 44 16.09 10.08 -1.74
C ASP A 44 17.14 11.15 -2.11
N ILE A 45 16.70 12.41 -2.22
CA ILE A 45 17.56 13.58 -2.43
C ILE A 45 18.57 13.71 -1.28
N PHE A 46 18.11 13.60 -0.02
CA PHE A 46 18.96 13.72 1.16
C PHE A 46 20.05 12.65 1.21
N VAL A 47 19.71 11.38 0.96
CA VAL A 47 20.67 10.27 0.90
C VAL A 47 21.66 10.43 -0.26
N LEU A 48 21.20 10.91 -1.43
CA LEU A 48 22.07 11.18 -2.56
C LEU A 48 23.08 12.29 -2.22
N ILE A 49 22.59 13.44 -1.74
CA ILE A 49 23.43 14.59 -1.33
C ILE A 49 24.40 14.20 -0.23
N ALA A 50 23.95 13.52 0.83
CA ALA A 50 24.80 13.10 1.94
C ALA A 50 25.89 12.09 1.52
N SER A 51 25.66 11.32 0.46
CA SER A 51 26.64 10.33 -0.02
C SER A 51 27.77 10.90 -0.88
N VAL A 52 27.58 12.08 -1.51
CA VAL A 52 28.59 12.68 -2.40
C VAL A 52 29.83 13.17 -1.64
N PRO A 53 29.73 13.97 -0.55
CA PRO A 53 30.90 14.37 0.24
C PRO A 53 31.66 13.19 0.82
N VAL A 54 30.97 12.14 1.28
CA VAL A 54 31.61 10.97 1.90
C VAL A 54 32.53 10.23 0.92
N VAL A 55 32.12 10.10 -0.36
CA VAL A 55 32.95 9.48 -1.40
C VAL A 55 34.07 10.42 -1.89
N ALA A 56 33.81 11.73 -1.99
CA ALA A 56 34.86 12.70 -2.35
C ALA A 56 35.97 12.77 -1.27
N VAL A 57 35.57 12.83 0.00
CA VAL A 57 36.48 12.93 1.17
C VAL A 57 37.18 11.60 1.44
N GLY A 58 36.52 10.46 1.20
CA GLY A 58 37.12 9.12 1.33
C GLY A 58 38.26 8.82 0.35
N ASN A 59 38.47 9.67 -0.66
CA ASN A 59 39.58 9.56 -1.61
C ASN A 59 40.89 10.12 -1.06
N GLN A 60 40.85 10.86 0.06
CA GLN A 60 42.02 11.34 0.80
C GLN A 60 42.30 10.36 1.97
N GLY A 61 43.44 9.67 1.98
CA GLY A 61 43.63 8.45 2.80
C GLY A 61 43.42 8.57 4.33
N ASN A 62 43.56 9.75 4.91
CA ASN A 62 43.61 9.93 6.37
C ASN A 62 42.25 9.87 7.10
N VAL A 63 41.12 9.79 6.38
CA VAL A 63 39.76 9.90 6.97
C VAL A 63 38.87 8.66 6.81
N LEU A 64 39.45 7.55 6.34
CA LEU A 64 38.74 6.31 6.00
C LEU A 64 37.94 5.73 7.18
N ALA A 65 38.47 5.74 8.40
CA ALA A 65 37.82 5.17 9.58
C ALA A 65 36.48 5.86 9.91
N THR A 66 36.42 7.19 9.82
CA THR A 66 35.22 7.98 10.08
C THR A 66 34.18 7.80 8.97
N SER A 67 34.62 7.81 7.70
CA SER A 67 33.74 7.59 6.55
C SER A 67 33.10 6.19 6.56
N LEU A 68 33.85 5.13 6.90
CA LEU A 68 33.31 3.78 6.98
C LEU A 68 32.18 3.61 8.02
N ARG A 69 32.17 4.42 9.09
CA ARG A 69 31.10 4.40 10.10
C ARG A 69 29.83 5.11 9.61
N SER A 70 29.94 6.23 8.88
CA SER A 70 28.77 6.93 8.32
C SER A 70 28.15 6.20 7.11
N LEU A 71 28.97 5.50 6.32
CA LEU A 71 28.50 4.69 5.18
C LEU A 71 27.51 3.59 5.60
N ARG A 72 27.73 2.92 6.75
CA ARG A 72 26.77 1.92 7.28
C ARG A 72 25.39 2.53 7.56
N PHE A 73 25.32 3.76 8.09
CA PHE A 73 24.06 4.45 8.32
C PHE A 73 23.36 4.84 7.01
N LEU A 74 24.12 5.31 6.02
CA LEU A 74 23.60 5.59 4.68
C LEU A 74 23.06 4.32 3.98
N GLN A 75 23.64 3.14 4.22
CA GLN A 75 23.14 1.87 3.69
C GLN A 75 21.76 1.50 4.30
N ILE A 76 21.54 1.74 5.59
CA ILE A 76 20.23 1.54 6.25
C ILE A 76 19.18 2.51 5.66
N LEU A 77 19.53 3.78 5.46
CA LEU A 77 18.65 4.76 4.81
C LEU A 77 18.31 4.40 3.35
N ARG A 78 19.23 3.76 2.61
CA ARG A 78 18.93 3.20 1.28
C ARG A 78 17.93 2.05 1.35
N MET A 79 18.01 1.17 2.36
CA MET A 79 17.05 0.08 2.55
C MET A 79 15.64 0.60 2.83
N LEU A 80 15.51 1.68 3.61
CA LEU A 80 14.23 2.35 3.90
C LEU A 80 13.50 2.87 2.64
N ARG A 81 14.25 3.17 1.55
CA ARG A 81 13.69 3.55 0.23
C ARG A 81 12.86 2.44 -0.44
N MET A 82 12.97 1.18 0.04
CA MET A 82 12.32 0.03 -0.61
C MET A 82 10.79 0.05 -0.53
N ASP A 83 10.16 0.69 0.48
CA ASP A 83 8.73 1.06 0.40
C ASP A 83 8.54 2.31 -0.49
N ARG A 84 8.76 2.11 -1.79
CA ARG A 84 8.66 3.14 -2.84
C ARG A 84 7.27 3.81 -2.95
N ARG A 85 6.24 3.28 -2.28
CA ARG A 85 4.87 3.83 -2.32
C ARG A 85 4.38 4.39 -0.99
N GLY A 86 5.09 4.16 0.12
CA GLY A 86 4.60 4.44 1.47
C GLY A 86 3.32 3.66 1.78
N GLY A 87 3.18 2.47 1.17
CA GLY A 87 1.96 1.66 1.24
C GLY A 87 1.83 1.02 2.61
N THR A 88 2.92 0.46 3.10
CA THR A 88 3.03 -0.17 4.42
C THR A 88 2.82 0.89 5.51
N TRP A 89 3.51 2.03 5.40
CA TRP A 89 3.37 3.15 6.34
C TRP A 89 1.94 3.70 6.42
N LYS A 90 1.21 3.78 5.29
CA LYS A 90 -0.20 4.19 5.29
C LYS A 90 -1.15 3.14 5.86
N LEU A 91 -0.91 1.86 5.59
CA LEU A 91 -1.72 0.77 6.15
C LEU A 91 -1.55 0.70 7.67
N LEU A 92 -0.29 0.70 8.13
CA LEU A 92 0.10 0.69 9.54
C LEU A 92 -0.41 1.94 10.27
N GLY A 93 -0.11 3.14 9.75
CA GLY A 93 -0.59 4.39 10.33
C GLY A 93 -2.13 4.47 10.38
N SER A 94 -2.83 3.97 9.35
CA SER A 94 -4.29 3.86 9.37
C SER A 94 -4.78 2.86 10.42
N ALA A 95 -4.08 1.75 10.66
CA ALA A 95 -4.42 0.76 11.69
C ALA A 95 -4.24 1.36 13.10
N ILE A 96 -3.10 2.02 13.35
CA ILE A 96 -2.82 2.79 14.57
C ILE A 96 -3.91 3.85 14.81
N CYS A 97 -4.30 4.63 13.80
CA CYS A 97 -5.36 5.63 13.96
C CYS A 97 -6.72 5.03 14.30
N ALA A 98 -7.07 3.87 13.74
CA ALA A 98 -8.35 3.21 14.02
C ALA A 98 -8.45 2.74 15.48
N HIS A 99 -7.39 2.13 16.00
CA HIS A 99 -7.30 1.62 17.38
C HIS A 99 -6.55 2.59 18.32
N SER A 100 -6.52 3.88 17.97
CA SER A 100 -5.69 4.89 18.64
C SER A 100 -6.05 5.06 20.12
N LYS A 101 -7.34 5.04 20.45
CA LYS A 101 -7.82 5.14 21.83
C LYS A 101 -7.32 3.96 22.68
N GLU A 102 -7.52 2.74 22.18
CA GLU A 102 -7.13 1.48 22.84
C GLU A 102 -5.61 1.43 23.07
N LEU A 103 -4.84 1.80 22.04
CA LEU A 103 -3.38 1.87 22.09
C LEU A 103 -2.88 2.92 23.12
N ILE A 104 -3.50 4.11 23.15
CA ILE A 104 -3.17 5.16 24.11
C ILE A 104 -3.50 4.71 25.54
N THR A 105 -4.65 4.05 25.77
CA THR A 105 -4.99 3.53 27.10
C THR A 105 -4.03 2.42 27.56
N ALA A 106 -3.61 1.51 26.67
CA ALA A 106 -2.62 0.48 26.99
C ALA A 106 -1.25 1.09 27.34
N TRP A 107 -0.79 2.08 26.56
CA TRP A 107 0.44 2.81 26.84
C TRP A 107 0.38 3.60 28.15
N TYR A 108 -0.74 4.28 28.42
CA TYR A 108 -0.93 5.05 29.65
C TYR A 108 -0.89 4.16 30.90
N ILE A 109 -1.64 3.05 30.90
CA ILE A 109 -1.67 2.11 32.02
C ILE A 109 -0.31 1.43 32.17
N GLY A 110 0.29 0.92 31.08
CA GLY A 110 1.61 0.29 31.13
C GLY A 110 2.70 1.22 31.65
N PHE A 111 2.72 2.50 31.24
CA PHE A 111 3.67 3.48 31.75
C PHE A 111 3.41 3.83 33.22
N LEU A 112 2.15 3.95 33.65
CA LEU A 112 1.79 4.13 35.06
C LEU A 112 2.25 2.94 35.92
N THR A 113 2.05 1.71 35.44
CA THR A 113 2.54 0.48 36.10
C THR A 113 4.07 0.45 36.17
N LEU A 114 4.78 0.89 35.12
CA LEU A 114 6.25 1.00 35.11
C LEU A 114 6.74 1.97 36.18
N ILE A 115 6.22 3.20 36.20
CA ILE A 115 6.61 4.24 37.18
C ILE A 115 6.34 3.75 38.62
N LEU A 116 5.16 3.17 38.89
CA LEU A 116 4.83 2.66 40.22
C LEU A 116 5.69 1.47 40.64
N SER A 117 5.92 0.50 39.74
CA SER A 117 6.75 -0.68 40.02
C SER A 117 8.20 -0.29 40.30
N SER A 118 8.77 0.60 39.49
CA SER A 118 10.15 1.09 39.67
C SER A 118 10.30 1.88 40.97
N PHE A 119 9.31 2.72 41.31
CA PHE A 119 9.35 3.50 42.55
C PHE A 119 9.22 2.64 43.80
N LEU A 120 8.33 1.66 43.82
CA LEU A 120 8.15 0.76 44.96
C LEU A 120 9.37 -0.16 45.17
N VAL A 121 9.95 -0.72 44.10
CA VAL A 121 11.16 -1.54 44.21
C VAL A 121 12.37 -0.69 44.62
N TYR A 122 12.51 0.53 44.09
CA TYR A 122 13.53 1.48 44.55
C TYR A 122 13.42 1.76 46.05
N LEU A 123 12.23 2.06 46.58
CA LEU A 123 12.05 2.36 48.00
C LEU A 123 12.40 1.19 48.94
N VAL A 124 12.31 -0.05 48.47
CA VAL A 124 12.60 -1.26 49.26
C VAL A 124 14.05 -1.73 49.12
N GLU A 125 14.65 -1.62 47.94
CA GLU A 125 16.02 -2.12 47.69
C GLU A 125 17.11 -1.05 47.92
N LYS A 126 16.78 0.25 48.02
CA LYS A 126 17.78 1.34 48.15
C LYS A 126 18.61 1.35 49.45
N ASP A 127 18.19 0.63 50.48
CA ASP A 127 18.89 0.56 51.79
C ASP A 127 19.59 -0.80 51.99
N VAL A 128 19.76 -1.57 50.90
CA VAL A 128 20.20 -2.97 50.93
C VAL A 128 21.61 -3.08 50.30
N PRO A 129 22.69 -3.06 51.11
CA PRO A 129 24.05 -3.15 50.58
C PRO A 129 24.28 -4.53 49.95
N GLU A 130 24.73 -4.54 48.69
CA GLU A 130 25.07 -5.80 48.01
C GLU A 130 26.35 -6.39 48.58
N LYS A 131 26.32 -7.69 48.86
CA LYS A 131 27.48 -8.46 49.36
C LYS A 131 27.79 -9.59 48.39
N ASP A 132 29.00 -9.55 47.85
CA ASP A 132 29.54 -10.60 46.97
C ASP A 132 29.71 -11.92 47.74
N ALA A 133 29.90 -13.02 47.02
CA ALA A 133 30.16 -14.35 47.58
C ALA A 133 31.39 -14.39 48.51
N ASN A 134 32.31 -13.43 48.37
CA ASN A 134 33.49 -13.26 49.23
C ASN A 134 33.25 -12.34 50.45
N GLY A 135 32.02 -11.87 50.69
CA GLY A 135 31.65 -10.99 51.79
C GLY A 135 32.07 -9.51 51.61
N VAL A 136 32.61 -9.15 50.45
CA VAL A 136 32.96 -7.77 50.09
C VAL A 136 31.69 -7.00 49.70
N GLU A 137 31.56 -5.78 50.18
CA GLU A 137 30.44 -4.89 49.82
C GLU A 137 30.68 -4.31 48.42
N MET A 138 29.69 -4.50 47.54
CA MET A 138 29.69 -4.02 46.15
C MET A 138 28.84 -2.75 46.02
N LYS A 139 28.90 -2.09 44.85
CA LYS A 139 27.97 -0.99 44.52
C LYS A 139 26.53 -1.49 44.61
N GLU A 140 25.64 -0.66 45.14
CA GLU A 140 24.21 -0.95 45.22
C GLU A 140 23.63 -1.10 43.80
N GLU A 141 22.85 -2.15 43.52
CA GLU A 141 22.22 -2.30 42.19
C GLU A 141 21.25 -1.13 41.86
N PHE A 142 20.73 -0.44 42.88
CA PHE A 142 19.68 0.57 42.79
C PHE A 142 20.11 1.96 43.30
N GLU A 143 21.38 2.36 43.10
CA GLU A 143 21.93 3.68 43.49
C GLU A 143 21.04 4.88 43.11
N THR A 144 20.29 4.81 42.00
CA THR A 144 19.36 5.87 41.61
C THR A 144 18.01 5.35 41.14
N TYR A 145 16.99 6.21 41.20
CA TYR A 145 15.68 5.93 40.60
C TYR A 145 15.75 5.65 39.08
N ALA A 146 16.79 6.12 38.37
CA ALA A 146 17.00 5.79 36.96
C ALA A 146 17.39 4.31 36.76
N ASP A 147 18.08 3.71 37.73
CA ASP A 147 18.44 2.29 37.73
C ASP A 147 17.22 1.40 37.94
N ALA A 148 16.32 1.79 38.85
CA ALA A 148 15.05 1.13 39.05
C ALA A 148 14.08 1.29 37.85
N LEU A 149 14.13 2.44 37.16
CA LEU A 149 13.42 2.65 35.89
C LEU A 149 13.96 1.76 34.75
N TRP A 150 15.29 1.62 34.66
CA TRP A 150 15.92 0.69 33.71
C TRP A 150 15.50 -0.75 33.99
N TRP A 151 15.64 -1.21 35.23
CA TRP A 151 15.21 -2.55 35.66
C TRP A 151 13.71 -2.78 35.36
N GLY A 152 12.85 -1.82 35.69
CA GLY A 152 11.42 -1.89 35.43
C GLY A 152 11.08 -1.99 33.94
N LEU A 153 11.75 -1.21 33.10
CA LEU A 153 11.60 -1.27 31.64
C LEU A 153 12.04 -2.63 31.08
N ILE A 154 13.21 -3.14 31.49
CA ILE A 154 13.76 -4.44 31.04
C ILE A 154 12.88 -5.61 31.52
N THR A 155 12.28 -5.51 32.70
CA THR A 155 11.36 -6.50 33.26
C THR A 155 10.00 -6.48 32.55
N LEU A 156 9.35 -5.32 32.43
CA LEU A 156 8.02 -5.23 31.79
C LEU A 156 8.05 -5.43 30.26
N ALA A 157 9.19 -5.16 29.61
CA ALA A 157 9.42 -5.53 28.22
C ALA A 157 9.76 -7.03 28.02
N THR A 158 9.79 -7.83 29.08
CA THR A 158 10.18 -9.26 29.08
C THR A 158 11.57 -9.55 28.50
N ILE A 159 12.49 -8.58 28.60
CA ILE A 159 13.88 -8.73 28.12
C ILE A 159 14.73 -9.46 29.16
N GLY A 160 14.61 -9.10 30.44
CA GLY A 160 15.17 -9.84 31.56
C GLY A 160 16.68 -10.09 31.51
N TYR A 161 17.49 -9.06 31.29
CA TYR A 161 18.96 -9.20 31.21
C TYR A 161 19.61 -9.80 32.46
N GLY A 162 19.00 -9.64 33.65
CA GLY A 162 19.54 -10.12 34.92
C GLY A 162 20.71 -9.29 35.46
N ASP A 163 20.91 -8.08 34.92
CA ASP A 163 21.91 -7.10 35.33
C ASP A 163 21.56 -6.38 36.65
N LYS A 164 20.26 -6.32 36.99
CA LYS A 164 19.70 -5.83 38.26
C LYS A 164 18.52 -6.71 38.66
N THR A 165 18.39 -7.03 39.94
CA THR A 165 17.38 -7.93 40.50
C THR A 165 17.06 -7.61 41.96
N PRO A 166 15.79 -7.43 42.37
CA PRO A 166 15.47 -7.24 43.79
C PRO A 166 15.95 -8.44 44.61
N LYS A 167 16.74 -8.16 45.66
CA LYS A 167 17.36 -9.15 46.54
C LYS A 167 16.42 -9.48 47.71
N THR A 168 15.65 -8.50 48.20
CA THR A 168 14.74 -8.67 49.34
C THR A 168 13.52 -9.53 48.98
N TRP A 169 12.89 -10.13 50.00
CA TRP A 169 11.62 -10.83 49.82
C TRP A 169 10.47 -9.89 49.41
N GLU A 170 10.43 -8.69 50.01
CA GLU A 170 9.37 -7.70 49.75
C GLU A 170 9.48 -7.11 48.34
N GLY A 171 10.68 -6.70 47.93
CA GLY A 171 10.96 -6.23 46.57
C GLY A 171 10.67 -7.29 45.51
N ARG A 172 10.95 -8.57 45.79
CA ARG A 172 10.57 -9.70 44.93
C ARG A 172 9.05 -9.90 44.85
N LEU A 173 8.32 -9.78 45.95
CA LEU A 173 6.86 -9.91 45.98
C LEU A 173 6.16 -8.78 45.21
N ILE A 174 6.66 -7.55 45.38
CA ILE A 174 6.23 -6.36 44.61
C ILE A 174 6.55 -6.59 43.12
N ALA A 175 7.80 -6.93 42.78
CA ALA A 175 8.24 -7.16 41.41
C ALA A 175 7.43 -8.25 40.70
N ALA A 176 7.16 -9.38 41.35
CA ALA A 176 6.34 -10.45 40.78
C ALA A 176 4.91 -9.97 40.47
N THR A 177 4.29 -9.27 41.42
CA THR A 177 2.92 -8.74 41.29
C THR A 177 2.82 -7.71 40.17
N PHE A 178 3.72 -6.72 40.15
CA PHE A 178 3.72 -5.67 39.12
C PHE A 178 4.18 -6.19 37.75
N SER A 179 5.03 -7.22 37.68
CA SER A 179 5.43 -7.86 36.42
C SER A 179 4.25 -8.52 35.72
N LEU A 180 3.46 -9.35 36.42
CA LEU A 180 2.26 -9.99 35.86
C LEU A 180 1.28 -8.97 35.25
N ILE A 181 1.08 -7.85 35.93
CA ILE A 181 0.19 -6.76 35.47
C ILE A 181 0.84 -6.01 34.29
N GLY A 182 2.06 -5.52 34.45
CA GLY A 182 2.73 -4.64 33.49
C GLY A 182 3.09 -5.33 32.17
N VAL A 183 3.55 -6.58 32.21
CA VAL A 183 3.81 -7.40 31.01
C VAL A 183 2.54 -7.57 30.18
N SER A 184 1.40 -7.79 30.84
CA SER A 184 0.10 -7.88 30.17
C SER A 184 -0.24 -6.60 29.41
N PHE A 185 -0.05 -5.42 30.01
CA PHE A 185 -0.28 -4.13 29.33
C PHE A 185 0.75 -3.82 28.23
N PHE A 186 2.03 -4.19 28.41
CA PHE A 186 3.07 -4.04 27.38
C PHE A 186 2.85 -4.95 26.17
N ALA A 187 2.17 -6.10 26.32
CA ALA A 187 1.81 -6.99 25.22
C ALA A 187 0.61 -6.49 24.40
N LEU A 188 -0.32 -5.73 24.99
CA LEU A 188 -1.55 -5.26 24.30
C LEU A 188 -1.29 -4.48 23.00
N PRO A 189 -0.33 -3.53 22.91
CA PRO A 189 0.03 -2.87 21.64
C PRO A 189 0.30 -3.83 20.49
N ALA A 190 1.00 -4.95 20.72
CA ALA A 190 1.29 -5.94 19.68
C ALA A 190 0.02 -6.69 19.25
N GLY A 191 -0.83 -7.10 20.20
CA GLY A 191 -2.10 -7.79 19.93
C GLY A 191 -3.11 -6.91 19.19
N ILE A 192 -3.25 -5.65 19.59
CA ILE A 192 -4.14 -4.65 18.95
C ILE A 192 -3.69 -4.37 17.51
N LEU A 193 -2.37 -4.20 17.28
CA LEU A 193 -1.85 -3.95 15.93
C LEU A 193 -1.94 -5.21 15.04
N GLY A 194 -1.67 -6.40 15.57
CA GLY A 194 -1.80 -7.66 14.84
C GLY A 194 -3.24 -7.92 14.39
N SER A 195 -4.21 -7.81 15.30
CA SER A 195 -5.63 -7.97 15.01
C SER A 195 -6.18 -6.88 14.07
N GLY A 196 -5.84 -5.61 14.31
CA GLY A 196 -6.22 -4.49 13.44
C GLY A 196 -5.67 -4.60 12.01
N LEU A 197 -4.48 -5.16 11.83
CA LEU A 197 -3.92 -5.48 10.50
C LEU A 197 -4.64 -6.67 9.85
N ALA A 198 -4.91 -7.76 10.59
CA ALA A 198 -5.63 -8.93 10.08
C ALA A 198 -7.04 -8.56 9.57
N LEU A 199 -7.81 -7.80 10.38
CA LEU A 199 -9.13 -7.31 10.01
C LEU A 199 -9.08 -6.44 8.74
N LYS A 200 -8.05 -5.59 8.58
CA LYS A 200 -7.87 -4.77 7.38
C LYS A 200 -7.49 -5.58 6.14
N VAL A 201 -6.72 -6.66 6.27
CA VAL A 201 -6.43 -7.57 5.16
C VAL A 201 -7.71 -8.29 4.71
N GLN A 202 -8.53 -8.74 5.66
CA GLN A 202 -9.85 -9.35 5.39
C GLN A 202 -10.82 -8.36 4.73
N GLU A 203 -10.90 -7.13 5.22
CA GLU A 203 -11.70 -6.06 4.61
C GLU A 203 -11.19 -5.70 3.20
N GLN A 204 -9.88 -5.55 2.99
CA GLN A 204 -9.34 -5.32 1.64
C GLN A 204 -9.65 -6.48 0.70
N HIS A 205 -9.68 -7.73 1.19
CA HIS A 205 -10.15 -8.85 0.39
C HIS A 205 -11.62 -8.67 -0.02
N ARG A 206 -12.50 -8.32 0.93
CA ARG A 206 -13.91 -7.98 0.66
C ARG A 206 -14.05 -6.84 -0.37
N GLN A 207 -13.29 -5.77 -0.23
CA GLN A 207 -13.33 -4.61 -1.13
C GLN A 207 -12.85 -4.95 -2.55
N LYS A 208 -11.86 -5.84 -2.74
CA LYS A 208 -11.42 -6.31 -4.07
C LYS A 208 -12.57 -6.95 -4.88
N HIS A 209 -13.57 -7.57 -4.24
CA HIS A 209 -14.75 -8.08 -4.94
C HIS A 209 -15.69 -6.97 -5.43
N PHE A 210 -15.76 -5.83 -4.73
CA PHE A 210 -16.50 -4.65 -5.17
C PHE A 210 -15.73 -3.86 -6.25
N GLU A 211 -14.41 -3.72 -6.15
CA GLU A 211 -13.61 -3.02 -7.15
C GLU A 211 -13.67 -3.67 -8.54
N LYS A 212 -13.77 -5.01 -8.61
CA LYS A 212 -14.03 -5.73 -9.86
C LYS A 212 -15.33 -5.28 -10.56
N ARG A 213 -16.31 -4.73 -9.83
CA ARG A 213 -17.57 -4.19 -10.39
C ARG A 213 -17.49 -2.72 -10.81
N ARG A 214 -16.46 -1.96 -10.39
CA ARG A 214 -16.30 -0.53 -10.75
C ARG A 214 -16.05 -0.32 -12.24
N LYS A 215 -15.33 -1.22 -12.91
CA LYS A 215 -15.06 -1.15 -14.37
C LYS A 215 -16.34 -1.23 -15.21
N PRO A 216 -17.14 -2.32 -15.17
CA PRO A 216 -18.37 -2.41 -15.97
C PRO A 216 -19.40 -1.34 -15.60
N ALA A 217 -19.43 -0.87 -14.35
CA ALA A 217 -20.29 0.27 -13.98
C ALA A 217 -19.86 1.59 -14.66
N ALA A 218 -18.56 1.87 -14.75
CA ALA A 218 -18.05 3.03 -15.47
C ALA A 218 -18.24 2.92 -16.99
N GLU A 219 -18.04 1.72 -17.55
CA GLU A 219 -18.28 1.41 -18.96
C GLU A 219 -19.77 1.59 -19.33
N LEU A 220 -20.70 1.14 -18.48
CA LEU A 220 -22.14 1.34 -18.65
C LEU A 220 -22.52 2.83 -18.66
N ILE A 221 -21.98 3.63 -17.74
CA ILE A 221 -22.23 5.09 -17.69
C ILE A 221 -21.68 5.78 -18.95
N GLN A 222 -20.49 5.39 -19.41
CA GLN A 222 -19.91 5.93 -20.65
C GLN A 222 -20.71 5.53 -21.89
N ALA A 223 -21.21 4.29 -21.95
CA ALA A 223 -22.06 3.82 -23.05
C ALA A 223 -23.42 4.55 -23.06
N ALA A 224 -24.07 4.70 -21.90
CA ALA A 224 -25.32 5.43 -21.77
C ALA A 224 -25.18 6.91 -22.16
N TRP A 225 -24.10 7.57 -21.74
CA TRP A 225 -23.83 8.96 -22.13
C TRP A 225 -23.51 9.11 -23.62
N ARG A 226 -22.76 8.17 -24.23
CA ARG A 226 -22.53 8.14 -25.68
C ARG A 226 -23.85 7.97 -26.45
N TYR A 227 -24.71 7.05 -26.03
CA TYR A 227 -26.03 6.83 -26.63
C TYR A 227 -26.92 8.08 -26.55
N TYR A 228 -26.97 8.73 -25.38
CA TYR A 228 -27.66 10.01 -25.20
C TYR A 228 -27.09 11.12 -26.12
N ALA A 229 -25.76 11.20 -26.25
CA ALA A 229 -25.08 12.16 -27.10
C ALA A 229 -25.21 11.91 -28.62
N THR A 230 -25.63 10.71 -29.03
CA THR A 230 -25.95 10.41 -30.45
C THR A 230 -27.37 10.80 -30.87
N ASN A 231 -28.17 11.45 -30.01
CA ASN A 231 -29.50 11.95 -30.38
C ASN A 231 -29.38 13.11 -31.40
N PRO A 232 -29.91 12.96 -32.64
CA PRO A 232 -29.74 13.96 -33.70
C PRO A 232 -30.43 15.30 -33.41
N ASN A 233 -31.39 15.35 -32.47
CA ASN A 233 -32.10 16.57 -32.11
C ASN A 233 -31.31 17.48 -31.15
N ARG A 234 -30.06 17.16 -30.80
CA ARG A 234 -29.25 17.89 -29.80
C ARG A 234 -27.85 18.23 -30.34
N ILE A 235 -27.82 19.21 -31.24
CA ILE A 235 -26.63 19.66 -31.98
C ILE A 235 -25.52 20.21 -31.06
N ASP A 236 -25.88 20.69 -29.86
CA ASP A 236 -24.97 21.34 -28.90
C ASP A 236 -23.86 20.42 -28.36
N LEU A 237 -24.00 19.10 -28.47
CA LEU A 237 -23.06 18.11 -27.92
C LEU A 237 -21.82 17.89 -28.83
N VAL A 238 -21.31 18.99 -29.40
CA VAL A 238 -20.19 19.07 -30.35
C VAL A 238 -18.95 18.31 -29.86
N ALA A 239 -18.65 18.32 -28.55
CA ALA A 239 -17.48 17.65 -27.98
C ALA A 239 -17.44 16.12 -28.25
N THR A 240 -18.60 15.46 -28.30
CA THR A 240 -18.69 14.01 -28.59
C THR A 240 -18.42 13.74 -30.05
N TRP A 241 -19.01 14.53 -30.94
CA TRP A 241 -18.83 14.40 -32.39
C TRP A 241 -17.41 14.76 -32.81
N ARG A 242 -16.79 15.80 -32.24
CA ARG A 242 -15.38 16.15 -32.45
C ARG A 242 -14.39 15.02 -32.14
N PHE A 243 -14.68 14.16 -31.16
CA PHE A 243 -13.88 12.98 -30.85
C PHE A 243 -14.01 11.90 -31.93
N TYR A 244 -15.21 11.67 -32.45
CA TYR A 244 -15.40 10.73 -33.57
C TYR A 244 -14.82 11.29 -34.88
N GLU A 245 -15.01 12.58 -35.18
CA GLU A 245 -14.36 13.27 -36.30
C GLU A 245 -12.84 13.08 -36.26
N SER A 246 -12.19 13.35 -35.12
CA SER A 246 -10.72 13.27 -35.02
C SER A 246 -10.17 11.84 -35.16
N ILE A 247 -10.96 10.81 -34.83
CA ILE A 247 -10.59 9.40 -35.01
C ILE A 247 -10.87 8.91 -36.43
N VAL A 248 -12.01 9.28 -37.01
CA VAL A 248 -12.41 8.89 -38.38
C VAL A 248 -11.60 9.65 -39.44
N SER A 249 -10.98 10.79 -39.09
CA SER A 249 -10.13 11.58 -40.00
C SER A 249 -8.74 10.97 -40.28
N PHE A 250 -8.38 9.82 -39.71
CA PHE A 250 -7.17 9.10 -40.14
C PHE A 250 -7.42 8.31 -41.45
N PRO A 251 -6.47 8.29 -42.40
CA PRO A 251 -6.86 8.37 -43.81
C PRO A 251 -7.06 7.01 -44.49
N PHE A 252 -8.29 6.73 -44.91
CA PHE A 252 -8.56 5.81 -46.04
C PHE A 252 -9.13 6.50 -47.29
N PHE A 253 -9.42 7.81 -47.20
CA PHE A 253 -9.80 8.65 -48.36
C PHE A 253 -8.78 9.77 -48.61
N ARG A 254 -7.54 9.38 -48.95
CA ARG A 254 -6.74 10.20 -49.86
C ARG A 254 -7.39 10.07 -51.25
N LYS A 255 -8.36 10.94 -51.54
CA LYS A 255 -8.95 10.99 -52.88
C LYS A 255 -7.96 11.65 -53.83
N GLU A 256 -7.42 10.89 -54.78
CA GLU A 256 -6.63 11.45 -55.87
C GLU A 256 -7.52 12.24 -56.82
N GLN A 257 -7.22 13.54 -56.91
CA GLN A 257 -7.24 14.43 -58.09
C GLN A 257 -8.52 14.62 -58.93
N LEU A 258 -8.44 15.67 -59.76
CA LEU A 258 -9.25 16.02 -60.94
C LEU A 258 -10.71 16.46 -60.74
N ASP A 259 -10.90 17.78 -60.92
CA ASP A 259 -11.83 18.48 -61.82
C ASP A 259 -13.28 18.00 -62.05
N GLY A 260 -14.14 18.99 -62.32
CA GLY A 260 -15.14 18.81 -63.39
C GLY A 260 -16.59 18.49 -63.02
N THR A 261 -17.27 19.42 -62.33
CA THR A 261 -18.68 19.78 -62.63
C THR A 261 -19.81 18.82 -62.20
N THR A 262 -20.98 19.43 -61.98
CA THR A 262 -22.34 18.83 -61.88
C THR A 262 -22.80 18.35 -60.51
N SER A 263 -23.91 18.96 -60.06
CA SER A 263 -24.62 18.64 -58.82
C SER A 263 -25.60 17.47 -59.00
N GLN A 264 -25.63 16.55 -58.05
CA GLN A 264 -26.87 15.89 -57.62
C GLN A 264 -26.76 15.50 -56.13
N LYS A 265 -27.71 15.97 -55.32
CA LYS A 265 -27.87 15.51 -53.93
C LYS A 265 -28.54 14.14 -53.92
N LEU A 266 -27.88 13.13 -53.35
CA LEU A 266 -28.51 11.85 -53.03
C LEU A 266 -28.41 11.57 -51.52
N GLY A 267 -29.52 11.13 -50.92
CA GLY A 267 -29.65 10.98 -49.47
C GLY A 267 -28.85 9.80 -48.91
N LEU A 268 -28.30 9.97 -47.70
CA LEU A 268 -27.50 8.93 -47.03
C LEU A 268 -28.32 7.67 -46.69
N LEU A 269 -29.65 7.80 -46.57
CA LEU A 269 -30.56 6.72 -46.16
C LEU A 269 -30.79 5.64 -47.23
N ASP A 270 -30.81 5.99 -48.52
CA ASP A 270 -31.03 4.99 -49.59
C ASP A 270 -29.85 4.00 -49.72
N ARG A 271 -28.65 4.43 -49.32
CA ARG A 271 -27.42 3.62 -49.43
C ARG A 271 -27.34 2.46 -48.42
N VAL A 272 -28.32 2.30 -47.53
CA VAL A 272 -28.34 1.30 -46.46
C VAL A 272 -29.27 0.10 -46.78
N ARG A 273 -30.11 0.18 -47.82
CA ARG A 273 -31.13 -0.84 -48.14
C ARG A 273 -30.78 -1.77 -49.33
N GLY A 274 -29.50 -1.88 -49.72
CA GLY A 274 -29.05 -2.77 -50.80
C GLY A 274 -28.08 -3.85 -50.31
N THR A 275 -28.50 -5.12 -50.25
CA THR A 275 -27.67 -6.25 -49.79
C THR A 275 -27.32 -7.25 -50.89
N ASN A 276 -26.07 -7.73 -50.86
CA ASN A 276 -25.52 -8.92 -51.55
C ASN A 276 -25.48 -8.96 -53.09
N THR A 277 -24.26 -9.05 -53.65
CA THR A 277 -23.82 -10.25 -54.42
C THR A 277 -22.29 -10.43 -54.48
N LYS A 278 -21.81 -11.50 -53.83
CA LYS A 278 -20.67 -12.39 -54.13
C LYS A 278 -19.44 -11.88 -54.93
N GLY A 279 -18.26 -12.01 -54.31
CA GLY A 279 -16.96 -12.20 -54.96
C GLY A 279 -15.96 -12.92 -54.02
N LYS A 280 -15.33 -14.01 -54.48
CA LYS A 280 -14.20 -14.69 -53.78
C LYS A 280 -12.88 -13.97 -54.15
N LEU A 281 -11.71 -14.16 -53.50
CA LEU A 281 -11.11 -15.40 -53.01
C LEU A 281 -9.89 -15.11 -52.08
N PHE A 282 -9.78 -15.81 -50.95
CA PHE A 282 -8.60 -16.63 -50.56
C PHE A 282 -8.89 -17.41 -49.25
N THR A 283 -8.22 -18.55 -49.05
CA THR A 283 -8.50 -19.51 -47.96
C THR A 283 -7.41 -19.51 -46.88
N PRO A 284 -7.75 -19.84 -45.61
CA PRO A 284 -6.76 -20.01 -44.55
C PRO A 284 -5.99 -21.33 -44.70
N LEU A 285 -4.79 -21.39 -44.13
CA LEU A 285 -4.02 -22.63 -44.00
C LEU A 285 -3.81 -23.00 -42.52
N ASN A 286 -4.10 -24.26 -42.23
CA ASN A 286 -4.08 -24.94 -40.94
C ASN A 286 -2.67 -25.04 -40.33
N VAL A 287 -2.56 -24.85 -39.00
CA VAL A 287 -1.65 -25.63 -38.13
C VAL A 287 -2.33 -25.86 -36.78
N ASP A 288 -2.58 -27.12 -36.43
CA ASP A 288 -2.91 -27.58 -35.08
C ASP A 288 -2.18 -28.92 -34.82
N ALA A 289 -1.28 -28.94 -33.84
CA ALA A 289 -0.61 -30.11 -33.25
C ALA A 289 0.01 -29.65 -31.90
N ILE A 290 -0.20 -30.23 -30.71
CA ILE A 290 -0.19 -31.66 -30.27
C ILE A 290 1.26 -32.20 -30.30
N GLU A 291 1.90 -32.70 -29.22
CA GLU A 291 1.51 -33.06 -27.82
C GLU A 291 2.76 -32.89 -26.89
N GLU A 292 2.73 -32.81 -25.54
CA GLU A 292 1.64 -32.73 -24.55
C GLU A 292 1.97 -31.61 -23.50
N SER A 293 2.23 -31.71 -22.17
CA SER A 293 2.12 -32.76 -21.12
C SER A 293 1.87 -32.14 -19.71
N PRO A 294 1.26 -32.82 -18.72
CA PRO A 294 0.51 -32.14 -17.65
C PRO A 294 0.96 -32.41 -16.20
N SER A 295 0.44 -31.60 -15.27
CA SER A 295 0.19 -32.04 -13.88
C SER A 295 -0.89 -31.19 -13.20
N LYS A 296 -1.97 -31.84 -12.74
CA LYS A 296 -2.92 -31.31 -11.73
C LYS A 296 -3.95 -32.36 -11.29
N GLU A 297 -4.14 -32.45 -9.98
CA GLU A 297 -5.22 -33.24 -9.37
C GLU A 297 -6.60 -32.57 -9.57
N PRO A 298 -7.70 -33.33 -9.60
CA PRO A 298 -9.05 -32.78 -9.74
C PRO A 298 -9.64 -32.29 -8.41
N LYS A 299 -10.44 -31.21 -8.45
CA LYS A 299 -11.39 -30.87 -7.37
C LYS A 299 -12.78 -30.58 -7.95
N ASN A 300 -13.74 -31.39 -7.52
CA ASN A 300 -15.16 -31.26 -7.84
C ASN A 300 -15.85 -30.16 -6.99
N VAL A 301 -17.17 -30.03 -7.15
CA VAL A 301 -18.10 -29.21 -6.34
C VAL A 301 -18.16 -27.70 -6.68
N VAL A 302 -18.64 -27.35 -7.88
CA VAL A 302 -19.13 -25.98 -8.20
C VAL A 302 -20.42 -25.98 -9.06
N LEU A 303 -21.39 -26.87 -8.79
CA LEU A 303 -22.66 -26.90 -9.55
C LEU A 303 -23.87 -26.29 -8.81
N ASN A 304 -24.10 -26.64 -7.54
CA ASN A 304 -25.37 -26.36 -6.82
C ASN A 304 -25.75 -24.87 -6.65
N ASN A 305 -24.83 -23.92 -6.83
CA ASN A 305 -25.10 -22.51 -6.52
C ASN A 305 -25.86 -21.76 -7.63
N LYS A 306 -25.80 -22.24 -8.89
CA LYS A 306 -26.46 -21.60 -10.03
C LYS A 306 -27.98 -21.83 -10.04
N GLU A 307 -28.42 -22.95 -9.48
CA GLU A 307 -29.84 -23.35 -9.48
C GLU A 307 -30.65 -22.65 -8.39
N ARG A 308 -30.10 -22.54 -7.17
CA ARG A 308 -30.72 -21.76 -6.08
C ARG A 308 -30.97 -20.30 -6.47
N PHE A 309 -30.12 -19.71 -7.31
CA PHE A 309 -30.34 -18.35 -7.81
C PHE A 309 -31.49 -18.26 -8.84
N ARG A 310 -31.73 -19.32 -9.63
CA ARG A 310 -32.86 -19.40 -10.58
C ARG A 310 -34.20 -19.62 -9.87
N THR A 311 -34.25 -20.43 -8.81
CA THR A 311 -35.50 -20.65 -8.05
C THR A 311 -35.90 -19.40 -7.26
N ALA A 312 -34.95 -18.72 -6.61
CA ALA A 312 -35.21 -17.46 -5.89
C ALA A 312 -35.79 -16.36 -6.80
N PHE A 313 -35.27 -16.22 -8.03
CA PHE A 313 -35.82 -15.25 -9.01
C PHE A 313 -37.23 -15.63 -9.50
N ARG A 314 -37.54 -16.92 -9.66
CA ARG A 314 -38.89 -17.37 -10.06
C ARG A 314 -39.94 -17.09 -8.98
N MET A 315 -39.64 -17.37 -7.71
CA MET A 315 -40.56 -17.06 -6.61
C MET A 315 -40.89 -15.57 -6.52
N LYS A 316 -39.89 -14.69 -6.69
CA LYS A 316 -40.12 -13.24 -6.64
C LYS A 316 -40.90 -12.70 -7.84
N ALA A 317 -40.88 -13.37 -8.99
CA ALA A 317 -41.71 -13.01 -10.13
C ALA A 317 -43.19 -13.37 -9.91
N TYR A 318 -43.48 -14.56 -9.37
CA TYR A 318 -44.86 -14.97 -9.06
C TYR A 318 -45.53 -14.07 -8.01
N ALA A 319 -44.81 -13.71 -6.94
CA ALA A 319 -45.32 -12.80 -5.92
C ALA A 319 -45.63 -11.38 -6.44
N PHE A 320 -45.03 -10.96 -7.55
CA PHE A 320 -45.33 -9.68 -8.18
C PHE A 320 -46.61 -9.73 -9.04
N TRP A 321 -46.85 -10.85 -9.74
CA TRP A 321 -48.08 -11.06 -10.53
C TRP A 321 -49.33 -11.15 -9.67
N GLN A 322 -49.30 -11.92 -8.57
CA GLN A 322 -50.44 -12.03 -7.65
C GLN A 322 -50.85 -10.69 -6.99
N SER A 323 -49.96 -9.69 -6.97
CA SER A 323 -50.27 -8.35 -6.46
C SER A 323 -50.92 -7.43 -7.51
N SER A 324 -51.11 -7.91 -8.76
CA SER A 324 -51.63 -7.12 -9.89
C SER A 324 -53.01 -7.56 -10.38
N GLU A 325 -53.58 -8.63 -9.81
CA GLU A 325 -54.90 -9.19 -10.16
C GLU A 325 -55.93 -9.02 -9.03
N GLY A 326 -55.61 -8.22 -8.01
CA GLY A 326 -56.38 -8.08 -6.76
C GLY A 326 -56.74 -6.63 -6.39
N LEU A 327 -57.14 -5.82 -7.37
CA LEU A 327 -57.59 -4.43 -7.19
C LEU A 327 -58.63 -4.07 -8.27
#